data_AF-A0A1F7UMG2-F1
#
_entry.id   AF-A0A1F7UMG2-F1
#
_cell.length_a   1.000
_cell.length_b   1.000
_cell.length_c   1.000
_cell.angle_alpha   90.00
_cell.angle_beta   90.00
_cell.angle_gamma   90.00
#
_symmetry.space_group_name_H-M   'P 1'
#
loop_
_entity.id
_entity.type
_entity.pdbx_description
1 polymer ?
#
loop_
_entity_poly.entity_id
_entity_poly.type
_entity_poly.pdbx_seq_one_letter_code
_entity_poly.pdbx_strand_id
1 'polypeptide(L)'
;MKAMYRVYTRRGCLRALARLAGCMAVFKPVDQVGGRGVVIASKIMLLRKLRSYDGLIEEFIDTSGGIPGLTPSYHDLRVVILDGKIIETYIRVPKPGSLISNFARGGTCHYYPLSKIPRKVREIAARVDRDFVEFGHRVYSIDFGFEGDTPYIIEMNEQPGLPFREHGMANYRRWHRSLLAVLRKAAHN
;
A
#
# COMPACT_ATOMS: atom_id res chain seq x y z
N MET A 1 -9.50 -3.95 12.85
CA MET A 1 -8.84 -4.53 11.66
C MET A 1 -9.73 -4.27 10.47
N LYS A 2 -9.14 -3.90 9.33
CA LYS A 2 -9.87 -3.77 8.06
C LYS A 2 -10.42 -5.13 7.66
N ALA A 3 -11.73 -5.24 7.41
CA ALA A 3 -12.33 -6.48 6.97
C ALA A 3 -12.00 -6.77 5.50
N MET A 4 -11.68 -8.03 5.21
CA MET A 4 -11.31 -8.52 3.88
C MET A 4 -11.76 -9.96 3.70
N TYR A 5 -12.27 -10.27 2.50
CA TYR A 5 -12.81 -11.58 2.17
C TYR A 5 -12.35 -12.01 0.77
N ARG A 6 -11.78 -13.21 0.67
CA ARG A 6 -11.55 -13.87 -0.62
C ARG A 6 -12.88 -14.33 -1.20
N VAL A 7 -13.10 -14.04 -2.48
CA VAL A 7 -14.31 -14.40 -3.21
C VAL A 7 -13.95 -15.06 -4.53
N TYR A 8 -14.87 -15.92 -4.99
CA TYR A 8 -14.78 -16.63 -6.28
C TYR A 8 -16.10 -16.60 -7.06
N THR A 9 -17.21 -16.24 -6.41
CA THR A 9 -18.55 -16.28 -6.99
C THR A 9 -19.34 -15.03 -6.63
N ARG A 10 -20.35 -14.70 -7.45
CA ARG A 10 -21.27 -13.60 -7.18
C ARG A 10 -21.94 -13.70 -5.82
N ARG A 11 -22.38 -14.91 -5.44
CA ARG A 11 -23.01 -15.15 -4.13
C ARG A 11 -22.00 -14.95 -2.98
N GLY A 12 -20.74 -15.36 -3.17
CA GLY A 12 -19.67 -15.09 -2.22
C GLY A 12 -19.42 -13.59 -2.05
N CYS A 13 -19.35 -12.85 -3.16
CA CYS A 13 -19.21 -11.40 -3.16
C CYS A 13 -20.35 -10.69 -2.43
N LEU A 14 -21.61 -11.08 -2.68
CA LEU A 14 -22.77 -10.54 -1.96
C LEU A 14 -22.66 -10.74 -0.44
N ARG A 15 -22.27 -11.95 0.01
CA ARG A 15 -22.07 -12.24 1.43
C ARG A 15 -20.93 -11.42 2.03
N ALA A 16 -19.83 -11.25 1.30
CA ALA A 16 -18.71 -10.42 1.75
C ALA A 16 -19.13 -8.96 1.92
N LEU A 17 -19.78 -8.37 0.90
CA LEU A 17 -20.25 -6.98 0.92
C LEU A 17 -21.24 -6.70 2.06
N ALA A 18 -22.10 -7.66 2.39
CA ALA A 18 -23.03 -7.56 3.51
C ALA A 18 -22.33 -7.50 4.88
N ARG A 19 -21.10 -8.02 4.98
CA ARG A 19 -20.31 -8.05 6.22
C ARG A 19 -19.36 -6.86 6.39
N LEU A 20 -19.09 -6.11 5.32
CA LEU A 20 -18.26 -4.91 5.40
C LEU A 20 -19.02 -3.76 6.06
N ALA A 21 -18.34 -2.91 6.82
CA ALA A 21 -18.91 -1.62 7.21
C ALA A 21 -19.04 -0.67 6.00
N GLY A 22 -19.79 0.43 6.17
CA GLY A 22 -19.88 1.52 5.19
C GLY A 22 -20.64 1.20 3.89
N CYS A 23 -20.75 2.20 3.02
CA CYS A 23 -21.44 2.12 1.73
C CYS A 23 -20.50 1.82 0.54
N MET A 24 -19.20 2.08 0.71
CA MET A 24 -18.15 1.86 -0.28
C MET A 24 -17.41 0.55 -0.01
N ALA A 25 -16.87 -0.06 -1.06
CA ALA A 25 -16.04 -1.24 -0.97
C ALA A 25 -14.98 -1.23 -2.08
N VAL A 26 -13.94 -2.03 -1.87
CA VAL A 26 -12.85 -2.23 -2.81
C VAL A 26 -12.86 -3.68 -3.28
N PHE A 27 -12.82 -3.90 -4.60
CA PHE A 27 -12.50 -5.20 -5.17
C PHE A 27 -11.08 -5.16 -5.75
N LYS A 28 -10.29 -6.18 -5.43
CA LYS A 28 -8.97 -6.39 -6.02
C LYS A 28 -8.88 -7.78 -6.63
N PRO A 29 -8.58 -7.92 -7.92
CA PRO A 29 -8.22 -9.22 -8.49
C PRO A 29 -6.90 -9.72 -7.89
N VAL A 30 -6.71 -11.04 -7.82
CA VAL A 30 -5.51 -11.65 -7.21
C VAL A 30 -4.34 -11.86 -8.18
N ASP A 31 -4.58 -11.71 -9.47
CA ASP A 31 -3.66 -12.02 -10.55
C ASP A 31 -3.13 -10.76 -11.27
N GLN A 32 -3.33 -9.58 -10.67
CA GLN A 32 -2.97 -8.30 -11.28
C GLN A 32 -2.04 -7.47 -10.40
N VAL A 33 -1.26 -6.61 -11.04
CA VAL A 33 -0.32 -5.68 -10.39
C VAL A 33 -0.57 -4.24 -10.81
N GLY A 34 -0.06 -3.28 -10.02
CA GLY A 34 -0.09 -1.85 -10.36
C GLY A 34 -1.49 -1.22 -10.36
N GLY A 35 -2.40 -1.76 -9.55
CA GLY A 35 -3.79 -1.28 -9.46
C GLY A 35 -4.68 -1.68 -10.65
N ARG A 36 -4.23 -2.58 -11.53
CA ARG A 36 -5.05 -3.08 -12.63
C ARG A 36 -6.23 -3.91 -12.10
N GLY A 37 -7.42 -3.66 -12.65
CA GLY A 37 -8.65 -4.34 -12.27
C GLY A 37 -9.20 -3.98 -10.89
N VAL A 38 -8.53 -3.09 -10.14
CA VAL A 38 -9.06 -2.59 -8.86
C VAL A 38 -10.31 -1.76 -9.12
N VAL A 39 -11.40 -2.10 -8.42
CA VAL A 39 -12.67 -1.37 -8.50
C VAL A 39 -13.01 -0.82 -7.13
N ILE A 40 -13.11 0.50 -7.03
CA ILE A 40 -13.58 1.21 -5.84
C ILE A 40 -14.92 1.84 -6.19
N ALA A 41 -15.98 1.45 -5.50
CA ALA A 41 -17.33 1.94 -5.75
C ALA A 41 -18.26 1.65 -4.55
N SER A 42 -19.48 2.18 -4.60
CA SER A 42 -20.53 1.74 -3.68
C SER A 42 -20.77 0.24 -3.85
N LYS A 43 -21.19 -0.45 -2.79
CA LYS A 43 -21.40 -1.92 -2.82
C LYS A 43 -22.30 -2.37 -3.98
N ILE A 44 -23.36 -1.61 -4.27
CA ILE A 44 -24.28 -1.86 -5.38
C ILE A 44 -23.56 -1.68 -6.73
N MET A 45 -22.83 -0.58 -6.90
CA MET A 45 -22.13 -0.30 -8.16
C MET A 45 -20.96 -1.24 -8.40
N LEU A 46 -20.28 -1.69 -7.34
CA LEU A 46 -19.21 -2.68 -7.41
C LEU A 46 -19.73 -3.96 -8.06
N LEU A 47 -20.84 -4.52 -7.57
CA LEU A 47 -21.47 -5.72 -8.15
C LEU A 47 -21.84 -5.56 -9.63
N ARG A 48 -22.22 -4.35 -10.05
CA ARG A 48 -22.53 -4.06 -11.47
C ARG A 48 -21.29 -3.95 -12.35
N LYS A 49 -20.16 -3.53 -11.78
CA LYS A 49 -18.90 -3.33 -12.51
C LYS A 49 -18.06 -4.60 -12.62
N LEU A 50 -18.20 -5.54 -11.69
CA LEU A 50 -17.42 -6.77 -11.69
C LEU A 50 -17.81 -7.69 -12.86
N ARG A 51 -16.78 -8.11 -13.62
CA ARG A 51 -16.90 -9.11 -14.69
C ARG A 51 -16.43 -10.50 -14.25
N SER A 52 -15.59 -10.56 -13.23
CA SER A 52 -15.13 -11.78 -12.54
C SER A 52 -15.27 -11.57 -11.04
N TYR A 53 -15.42 -12.67 -10.31
CA TYR A 53 -15.51 -12.68 -8.86
C TYR A 53 -14.29 -13.33 -8.21
N ASP A 54 -13.25 -13.64 -8.97
CA ASP A 54 -11.98 -14.13 -8.44
C ASP A 54 -11.15 -12.96 -7.92
N GLY A 55 -11.36 -12.59 -6.66
CA GLY A 55 -10.61 -11.50 -6.04
C GLY A 55 -10.79 -11.39 -4.52
N LEU A 56 -10.40 -10.24 -3.99
CA LEU A 56 -10.59 -9.81 -2.62
C LEU A 56 -11.65 -8.71 -2.58
N ILE A 57 -12.57 -8.83 -1.63
CA ILE A 57 -13.51 -7.77 -1.25
C ILE A 57 -13.03 -7.18 0.08
N GLU A 58 -12.76 -5.89 0.10
CA GLU A 58 -12.15 -5.17 1.20
C GLU A 58 -12.99 -3.95 1.59
N GLU A 59 -12.92 -3.56 2.87
CA GLU A 59 -13.44 -2.26 3.30
C GLU A 59 -12.71 -1.12 2.58
N PHE A 60 -13.45 -0.08 2.23
CA PHE A 60 -12.87 1.15 1.73
C PHE A 60 -12.33 1.97 2.91
N ILE A 61 -11.06 2.36 2.83
CA ILE A 61 -10.44 3.27 3.81
C ILE A 61 -10.54 4.68 3.23
N ASP A 62 -11.27 5.57 3.90
CA ASP A 62 -11.45 6.94 3.42
C ASP A 62 -10.23 7.80 3.76
N THR A 63 -9.34 7.94 2.78
CA THR A 63 -8.12 8.76 2.91
C THR A 63 -8.30 10.22 2.52
N SER A 64 -9.54 10.68 2.30
CA SER A 64 -9.82 12.05 1.83
C SER A 64 -9.31 13.13 2.77
N GLY A 65 -9.27 12.86 4.08
CA GLY A 65 -8.76 13.77 5.11
C GLY A 65 -7.25 14.02 5.06
N GLY A 66 -6.51 13.25 4.23
CA GLY A 66 -5.07 13.43 4.10
C GLY A 66 -4.26 12.94 5.30
N ILE A 67 -3.00 13.36 5.36
CA ILE A 67 -2.11 13.20 6.51
C ILE A 67 -1.66 14.60 6.93
N PRO A 68 -1.99 15.05 8.16
CA PRO A 68 -1.63 16.38 8.63
C PRO A 68 -0.15 16.72 8.40
N GLY A 69 0.09 17.85 7.72
CA GLY A 69 1.43 18.34 7.41
C GLY A 69 2.16 17.62 6.26
N LEU A 70 1.55 16.61 5.62
CA LEU A 70 2.15 15.91 4.46
C LEU A 70 1.29 16.00 3.20
N THR A 71 -0.01 15.69 3.27
CA THR A 71 -0.95 15.75 2.13
C THR A 71 -2.35 16.09 2.61
N PRO A 72 -3.13 16.95 1.91
CA PRO A 72 -4.51 17.28 2.29
C PRO A 72 -5.56 16.45 1.53
N SER A 73 -5.16 15.39 0.83
CA SER A 73 -6.04 14.67 -0.11
C SER A 73 -5.91 13.17 -0.02
N TYR A 74 -6.70 12.44 -0.81
CA TYR A 74 -6.56 10.99 -0.99
C TYR A 74 -5.11 10.61 -1.22
N HIS A 75 -4.67 9.53 -0.58
CA HIS A 75 -3.25 9.23 -0.56
C HIS A 75 -2.99 7.76 -0.26
N ASP A 76 -1.75 7.40 -0.52
CA ASP A 76 -1.11 6.20 0.00
C ASP A 76 0.31 6.55 0.42
N LEU A 77 0.63 6.37 1.70
CA LEU A 77 1.97 6.49 2.23
C LEU A 77 2.69 5.14 2.07
N ARG A 78 3.63 5.09 1.13
CA ARG A 78 4.50 3.93 0.95
C ARG A 78 5.73 4.04 1.85
N VAL A 79 6.10 2.90 2.45
CA VAL A 79 7.28 2.72 3.29
C VAL A 79 8.07 1.54 2.74
N VAL A 80 9.33 1.76 2.36
CA VAL A 80 10.22 0.71 1.85
C VAL A 80 11.14 0.23 2.97
N ILE A 81 11.17 -1.09 3.17
CA ILE A 81 11.86 -1.76 4.28
C ILE A 81 12.87 -2.77 3.73
N LEU A 82 14.11 -2.64 4.18
CA LEU A 82 15.21 -3.57 3.90
C LEU A 82 15.78 -4.06 5.23
N ASP A 83 15.67 -5.37 5.49
CA ASP A 83 16.11 -6.02 6.74
C ASP A 83 15.70 -5.22 8.01
N GLY A 84 14.41 -4.91 8.12
CA GLY A 84 13.82 -4.19 9.26
C GLY A 84 14.11 -2.71 9.36
N LYS A 85 14.86 -2.15 8.41
CA LYS A 85 15.12 -0.71 8.36
C LYS A 85 14.25 -0.05 7.32
N ILE A 86 13.53 1.00 7.72
CA ILE A 86 12.84 1.88 6.78
C ILE A 86 13.89 2.71 6.04
N ILE A 87 13.99 2.55 4.73
CA ILE A 87 15.03 3.20 3.92
C ILE A 87 14.48 4.38 3.13
N GLU A 88 13.19 4.33 2.80
CA GLU A 88 12.53 5.31 1.97
C GLU A 88 11.05 5.40 2.33
N THR A 89 10.50 6.61 2.18
CA THR A 89 9.07 6.84 2.25
C THR A 89 8.64 7.90 1.26
N TYR A 90 7.47 7.70 0.68
CA TYR A 90 6.84 8.68 -0.19
C TYR A 90 5.32 8.55 -0.14
N ILE A 91 4.65 9.67 -0.37
CA ILE A 91 3.20 9.71 -0.52
C ILE A 91 2.87 9.67 -1.99
N ARG A 92 1.96 8.78 -2.36
CA ARG A 92 1.32 8.75 -3.66
C ARG A 92 -0.02 9.43 -3.58
N VAL A 93 -0.27 10.40 -4.46
CA VAL A 93 -1.54 11.11 -4.56
C VAL A 93 -2.21 10.72 -5.89
N PRO A 94 -3.49 10.32 -5.90
CA PRO A 94 -4.17 9.99 -7.14
C PRO A 94 -4.36 11.25 -8.00
N LYS A 95 -4.44 11.06 -9.31
CA LYS A 95 -4.84 12.14 -10.22
C LYS A 95 -6.25 12.65 -9.90
N PRO A 96 -6.60 13.89 -10.28
CA PRO A 96 -7.95 14.42 -10.11
C PRO A 96 -9.04 13.46 -10.62
N GLY A 97 -10.08 13.26 -9.80
CA GLY A 97 -11.20 12.35 -10.11
C GLY A 97 -10.90 10.85 -9.95
N SER A 98 -9.71 10.46 -9.45
CA SER A 98 -9.35 9.07 -9.15
C SER A 98 -9.20 8.84 -7.66
N LEU A 99 -9.50 7.61 -7.21
CA LEU A 99 -9.17 7.10 -5.86
C LEU A 99 -7.95 6.18 -5.87
N ILE A 100 -7.40 5.87 -7.05
CA ILE A 100 -6.25 4.98 -7.23
C ILE A 100 -4.99 5.84 -7.35
N SER A 101 -4.09 5.71 -6.37
CA SER A 101 -2.88 6.52 -6.22
C SER A 101 -1.64 5.97 -6.93
N ASN A 102 -1.71 4.78 -7.53
CA ASN A 102 -0.56 4.18 -8.22
C ASN A 102 0.06 5.13 -9.26
N PHE A 103 1.38 5.29 -9.20
CA PHE A 103 2.15 6.12 -10.14
C PHE A 103 1.88 5.71 -11.61
N ALA A 104 1.84 4.41 -11.88
CA ALA A 104 1.55 3.85 -13.21
C ALA A 104 0.14 4.22 -13.75
N ARG A 105 -0.75 4.77 -12.93
CA ARG A 105 -2.11 5.22 -13.29
C ARG A 105 -2.24 6.75 -13.39
N GLY A 106 -1.10 7.46 -13.33
CA GLY A 106 -1.02 8.91 -13.40
C GLY A 106 -1.08 9.62 -12.04
N GLY A 107 -0.90 8.89 -10.93
CA GLY A 107 -0.70 9.50 -9.63
C GLY A 107 0.67 10.18 -9.51
N THR A 108 0.80 11.14 -8.59
CA THR A 108 2.08 11.79 -8.28
C THR A 108 2.76 11.13 -7.08
N CYS A 109 4.09 11.24 -7.01
CA CYS A 109 4.88 10.76 -5.88
C CYS A 109 5.63 11.92 -5.22
N HIS A 110 5.49 12.04 -3.89
CA HIS A 110 6.16 13.06 -3.09
C HIS A 110 7.01 12.37 -2.02
N TYR A 111 8.33 12.55 -2.08
CA TYR A 111 9.27 11.92 -1.14
C TYR A 111 9.40 12.76 0.12
N TYR A 112 9.45 12.10 1.28
CA TYR A 112 9.59 12.78 2.57
C TYR A 112 10.77 12.23 3.37
N PRO A 113 11.40 13.06 4.23
CA PRO A 113 12.38 12.59 5.19
C PRO A 113 11.78 11.54 6.13
N LEU A 114 12.58 10.54 6.54
CA LEU A 114 12.14 9.48 7.45
C LEU A 114 11.65 10.02 8.82
N SER A 115 12.13 11.20 9.23
CA SER A 115 11.69 11.90 10.45
C SER A 115 10.23 12.33 10.40
N LYS A 116 9.64 12.47 9.20
CA LYS A 116 8.24 12.86 8.99
C LYS A 116 7.26 11.69 9.03
N ILE A 117 7.75 10.44 9.11
CA ILE A 117 6.88 9.27 9.21
C ILE A 117 6.08 9.35 10.53
N PRO A 118 4.76 9.14 10.53
CA PRO A 118 3.97 9.08 11.76
C PRO A 118 4.44 7.94 12.68
N ARG A 119 4.43 8.17 14.00
CA ARG A 119 4.90 7.17 14.99
C ARG A 119 4.18 5.83 14.84
N LYS A 120 2.85 5.85 14.67
CA LYS A 120 2.02 4.66 14.48
C LYS A 120 2.46 3.82 13.27
N VAL A 121 2.89 4.46 12.17
CA VAL A 121 3.40 3.75 10.99
C VAL A 121 4.71 3.03 11.30
N ARG A 122 5.64 3.67 12.02
CA ARG A 122 6.88 3.00 12.45
C ARG A 122 6.60 1.80 13.35
N GLU A 123 5.67 1.94 14.28
CA GLU A 123 5.27 0.86 15.20
C GLU A 123 4.59 -0.31 14.47
N ILE A 124 3.81 -0.04 13.42
CA ILE A 124 3.21 -1.08 12.58
C ILE A 124 4.27 -1.75 11.70
N ALA A 125 5.13 -0.98 11.03
CA ALA A 125 6.22 -1.50 10.21
C ALA A 125 7.15 -2.41 11.02
N ALA A 126 7.51 -2.01 12.24
CA ALA A 126 8.34 -2.82 13.14
C ALA A 126 7.64 -4.10 13.63
N ARG A 127 6.30 -4.12 13.70
CA ARG A 127 5.51 -5.31 14.01
C ARG A 127 5.53 -6.30 12.84
N VAL A 128 5.15 -5.82 11.66
CA VAL A 128 5.16 -6.61 10.42
C VAL A 128 6.56 -7.19 10.17
N ASP A 129 7.61 -6.38 10.37
CA ASP A 129 8.97 -6.85 10.12
C ASP A 129 9.41 -7.99 11.03
N ARG A 130 8.94 -8.01 12.29
CA ARG A 130 9.22 -9.12 13.21
C ARG A 130 8.59 -10.41 12.72
N ASP A 131 7.38 -10.34 12.19
CA ASP A 131 6.70 -11.49 11.61
C ASP A 131 7.45 -11.99 10.36
N PHE A 132 8.10 -11.08 9.61
CA PHE A 132 8.82 -11.42 8.38
C PHE A 132 10.25 -11.93 8.62
N VAL A 133 10.73 -11.98 9.87
CA VAL A 133 12.07 -12.48 10.20
C VAL A 133 12.28 -13.92 9.72
N GLU A 134 11.23 -14.74 9.74
CA GLU A 134 11.29 -16.15 9.32
C GLU A 134 11.66 -16.34 7.83
N PHE A 135 11.39 -15.34 6.99
CA PHE A 135 11.74 -15.38 5.56
C PHE A 135 13.20 -14.98 5.28
N GLY A 136 13.99 -14.70 6.32
CA GLY A 136 15.39 -14.33 6.22
C GLY A 136 15.59 -12.88 5.76
N HIS A 137 16.49 -12.68 4.81
CA HIS A 137 16.77 -11.37 4.22
C HIS A 137 15.58 -10.89 3.40
N ARG A 138 15.15 -9.66 3.64
CA ARG A 138 13.85 -9.20 3.16
C ARG A 138 13.91 -7.77 2.63
N VAL A 139 13.30 -7.61 1.47
CA VAL A 139 13.10 -6.34 0.78
C VAL A 139 11.62 -6.26 0.44
N TYR A 140 10.91 -5.28 0.99
CA TYR A 140 9.48 -5.13 0.73
C TYR A 140 9.04 -3.70 0.99
N SER A 141 7.81 -3.38 0.60
CA SER A 141 7.15 -2.14 0.99
C SER A 141 5.79 -2.39 1.60
N ILE A 142 5.38 -1.49 2.47
CA ILE A 142 4.03 -1.42 3.04
C ILE A 142 3.39 -0.10 2.61
N ASP A 143 2.16 -0.19 2.14
CA ASP A 143 1.34 0.92 1.69
C ASP A 143 0.27 1.22 2.74
N PHE A 144 0.20 2.48 3.18
CA PHE A 144 -0.69 2.92 4.24
C PHE A 144 -1.68 3.96 3.74
N GLY A 145 -2.97 3.76 4.04
CA GLY A 145 -3.97 4.82 3.98
C GLY A 145 -4.34 5.28 5.38
N PHE A 146 -4.59 6.58 5.52
CA PHE A 146 -5.02 7.16 6.79
C PHE A 146 -6.48 7.57 6.74
N GLU A 147 -7.27 7.04 7.67
CA GLU A 147 -8.60 7.57 7.98
C GLU A 147 -8.50 8.36 9.28
N GLY A 148 -8.45 9.70 9.17
CA GLY A 148 -8.01 10.57 10.25
C GLY A 148 -6.58 10.24 10.68
N ASP A 149 -6.35 10.05 11.98
CA ASP A 149 -5.02 9.70 12.54
C ASP A 149 -4.76 8.19 12.59
N THR A 150 -5.60 7.37 11.96
CA THR A 150 -5.50 5.91 12.02
C THR A 150 -4.91 5.36 10.72
N PRO A 151 -3.67 4.84 10.74
CA PRO A 151 -3.09 4.18 9.57
C PRO A 151 -3.61 2.76 9.41
N TYR A 152 -3.98 2.40 8.18
CA TYR A 152 -4.35 1.06 7.75
C TYR A 152 -3.40 0.58 6.66
N ILE A 153 -2.95 -0.68 6.76
CA ILE A 153 -2.23 -1.32 5.65
C ILE A 153 -3.22 -1.58 4.51
N ILE A 154 -2.91 -1.07 3.32
CA ILE A 154 -3.71 -1.23 2.10
C ILE A 154 -3.10 -2.28 1.17
N GLU A 155 -1.78 -2.34 1.09
CA GLU A 155 -1.03 -3.26 0.22
C GLU A 155 0.35 -3.54 0.84
N MET A 156 0.89 -4.72 0.53
CA MET A 156 2.31 -5.03 0.71
C MET A 156 2.87 -5.51 -0.62
N ASN A 157 4.16 -5.23 -0.87
CA ASN A 157 4.81 -5.57 -2.12
C ASN A 157 6.24 -6.05 -1.85
N GLU A 158 6.55 -7.27 -2.30
CA GLU A 158 7.83 -7.97 -2.13
C GLU A 158 8.92 -7.53 -3.13
N GLN A 159 8.56 -6.69 -4.10
CA GLN A 159 9.46 -6.13 -5.12
C GLN A 159 9.24 -4.62 -5.28
N PRO A 160 9.60 -3.81 -4.25
CA PRO A 160 9.47 -2.36 -4.34
C PRO A 160 10.34 -1.81 -5.48
N GLY A 161 9.81 -0.81 -6.19
CA GLY A 161 10.54 -0.13 -7.26
C GLY A 161 11.80 0.58 -6.74
N LEU A 162 12.81 0.70 -7.61
CA LEU A 162 14.04 1.42 -7.33
C LEU A 162 13.83 2.94 -7.36
N PRO A 163 14.54 3.72 -6.53
CA PRO A 163 14.47 5.16 -6.61
C PRO A 163 15.18 5.69 -7.85
N PHE A 164 14.61 6.76 -8.40
CA PHE A 164 15.20 7.54 -9.48
C PHE A 164 16.20 8.57 -8.92
N ARG A 165 17.25 8.91 -9.68
CA ARG A 165 18.29 9.85 -9.23
C ARG A 165 17.75 11.26 -9.05
N GLU A 166 16.77 11.61 -9.88
CA GLU A 166 16.04 12.86 -9.95
C GLU A 166 15.27 13.15 -8.65
N HIS A 167 14.94 12.10 -7.87
CA HIS A 167 14.27 12.22 -6.58
C HIS A 167 15.25 12.48 -5.41
N GLY A 168 16.54 12.67 -5.71
CA GLY A 168 17.56 13.09 -4.75
C GLY A 168 18.68 12.07 -4.58
N MET A 169 19.91 12.52 -4.83
CA MET A 169 21.12 11.69 -4.77
C MET A 169 21.37 11.04 -3.40
N ALA A 170 21.02 11.73 -2.31
CA ALA A 170 21.17 11.20 -0.96
C ALA A 170 20.27 9.96 -0.72
N ASN A 171 19.00 10.04 -1.15
CA ASN A 171 18.07 8.93 -1.06
C ASN A 171 18.49 7.78 -1.97
N TYR A 172 18.81 8.09 -3.24
CA TYR A 172 19.31 7.12 -4.21
C TYR A 172 20.50 6.32 -3.67
N ARG A 173 21.52 7.00 -3.12
CA ARG A 173 22.70 6.34 -2.52
C ARG A 173 22.35 5.52 -1.29
N ARG A 174 21.53 6.05 -0.38
CA ARG A 174 21.09 5.33 0.83
C ARG A 174 20.38 4.03 0.47
N TRP A 175 19.47 4.09 -0.49
CA TRP A 175 18.72 2.94 -0.97
C TRP A 175 19.64 1.86 -1.54
N HIS A 176 20.50 2.21 -2.50
CA HIS A 176 21.40 1.24 -3.16
C HIS A 176 22.44 0.66 -2.20
N ARG A 177 22.98 1.46 -1.27
CA ARG A 177 23.89 0.95 -0.23
C ARG A 177 23.20 -0.04 0.70
N SER A 178 21.95 0.24 1.06
CA SER A 178 21.15 -0.64 1.91
C SER A 178 20.84 -1.95 1.18
N LEU A 179 20.43 -1.87 -0.09
CA LEU A 179 20.18 -3.07 -0.90
C LEU A 179 21.45 -3.92 -1.03
N LEU A 180 22.59 -3.31 -1.39
CA LEU A 180 23.86 -4.02 -1.50
C LEU A 180 24.25 -4.72 -0.19
N ALA A 181 23.98 -4.08 0.95
CA ALA A 181 24.24 -4.69 2.25
C ALA A 181 23.35 -5.92 2.52
N VAL A 182 22.06 -5.86 2.16
CA VAL A 182 21.14 -7.01 2.25
C VAL A 182 21.61 -8.15 1.33
N LEU A 183 21.90 -7.85 0.06
CA LEU A 183 22.33 -8.84 -0.92
C LEU A 183 23.64 -9.52 -0.54
N ARG A 184 24.62 -8.76 -0.01
CA ARG A 184 25.88 -9.34 0.47
C ARG A 184 25.66 -10.32 1.62
N LYS A 185 24.83 -9.96 2.60
CA LYS A 185 24.52 -10.87 3.71
C LYS A 185 23.81 -12.14 3.21
N ALA A 186 22.87 -11.97 2.28
CA ALA A 186 22.15 -13.10 1.68
C ALA A 186 23.06 -14.03 0.87
N ALA A 187 24.11 -13.51 0.23
CA ALA A 187 25.06 -14.32 -0.54
C ALA A 187 26.07 -15.10 0.32
N HIS A 188 26.16 -14.80 1.63
CA HIS A 188 27.08 -15.43 2.58
C HIS A 188 26.38 -16.34 3.59
N ASN A 189 25.06 -16.56 3.42
CA ASN A 189 24.23 -17.43 4.25
C ASN A 189 23.81 -18.70 3.50
#